data_AF-W7PST8-F1
#
_entry.id   AF-W7PST8-F1
#
_cell.length_a   1.000
_cell.length_b   1.000
_cell.length_c   1.000
_cell.angle_alpha   90.00
_cell.angle_beta   90.00
_cell.angle_gamma   90.00
#
_symmetry.space_group_name_H-M   'P 1'
#
loop_
_entity.id
_entity.type
_entity.pdbx_description
1 polymer ?
#
loop_
_entity_poly.entity_id
_entity_poly.type
_entity_poly.pdbx_seq_one_letter_code
_entity_poly.pdbx_strand_id
1 'polypeptide(L)'
;MPEALRDEVAEVINRSAGVNHNYAREHRYNLWFVMTAADEGQLEVRLDALEAELGQPLLRLPMLEGFHIDLSFPIPWAELEAP
;
A
#
# COMPACT_ATOMS: atom_id res chain seq x y z
N MET A 1 13.46 -1.29 -5.96
CA MET A 1 13.55 -1.90 -7.32
C MET A 1 13.93 -0.84 -8.36
N PRO A 2 14.45 -1.22 -9.54
CA PRO A 2 14.70 -0.28 -10.63
C PRO A 2 13.42 0.45 -11.06
N GLU A 3 13.53 1.72 -11.45
CA GLU A 3 12.37 2.55 -11.82
C GLU A 3 11.63 2.02 -13.05
N ALA A 4 12.36 1.48 -14.04
CA ALA A 4 11.78 0.93 -15.25
C ALA A 4 10.84 -0.28 -15.02
N LEU A 5 10.98 -0.99 -13.91
CA LEU A 5 10.13 -2.13 -13.55
C LEU A 5 9.01 -1.75 -12.58
N ARG A 6 9.01 -0.51 -12.07
CA ARG A 6 8.15 -0.10 -10.96
C ARG A 6 6.68 -0.21 -11.33
N ASP A 7 6.32 0.26 -12.51
CA ASP A 7 4.92 0.35 -12.90
C ASP A 7 4.32 -1.05 -13.16
N GLU A 8 5.08 -1.96 -13.79
CA GLU A 8 4.70 -3.37 -13.97
C GLU A 8 4.48 -4.08 -12.62
N VAL A 9 5.41 -3.91 -11.68
CA VAL A 9 5.28 -4.50 -10.34
C VAL A 9 4.12 -3.87 -9.57
N ALA A 10 3.91 -2.57 -9.69
CA ALA A 10 2.78 -1.89 -9.08
C ALA A 10 1.44 -2.42 -9.59
N GLU A 11 1.32 -2.74 -10.88
CA GLU A 11 0.12 -3.37 -11.44
C GLU A 11 -0.15 -4.75 -10.84
N VAL A 12 0.88 -5.58 -10.66
CA VAL A 12 0.73 -6.89 -9.99
C VAL A 12 0.23 -6.70 -8.56
N ILE A 13 0.87 -5.83 -7.78
CA ILE A 13 0.48 -5.51 -6.39
C ILE A 13 -0.97 -5.01 -6.33
N ASN A 14 -1.37 -4.12 -7.25
CA ASN A 14 -2.71 -3.56 -7.27
C ASN A 14 -3.81 -4.60 -7.57
N ARG A 15 -3.49 -5.70 -8.26
CA ARG A 15 -4.43 -6.80 -8.53
C ARG A 15 -4.57 -7.76 -7.36
N SER A 16 -3.64 -7.75 -6.40
CA SER A 16 -3.66 -8.67 -5.27
C SER A 16 -4.80 -8.38 -4.30
N ALA A 17 -5.54 -9.42 -3.93
CA ALA A 17 -6.66 -9.30 -3.00
C ALA A 17 -6.19 -8.78 -1.62
N GLY A 18 -6.89 -7.78 -1.09
CA GLY A 18 -6.60 -7.18 0.21
C GLY A 18 -5.63 -6.00 0.15
N VAL A 19 -5.00 -5.71 -1.00
CA VAL A 19 -4.26 -4.47 -1.18
C VAL A 19 -5.23 -3.30 -1.30
N ASN A 20 -5.11 -2.32 -0.40
CA ASN A 20 -5.98 -1.13 -0.39
C ASN A 20 -5.25 0.17 -0.80
N HIS A 21 -3.93 0.19 -0.62
CA HIS A 21 -3.08 1.31 -0.96
C HIS A 21 -1.76 0.80 -1.52
N ASN A 22 -1.24 1.49 -2.53
CA ASN A 22 0.07 1.24 -3.10
C ASN A 22 0.70 2.60 -3.48
N TYR A 23 1.93 2.82 -3.06
CA TYR A 23 2.59 4.12 -3.14
C TYR A 23 4.02 4.00 -3.68
N ALA A 24 4.34 4.85 -4.64
CA ALA A 24 5.72 5.12 -5.01
C ALA A 24 6.41 6.03 -3.98
N ARG A 25 7.72 5.81 -3.77
CA ARG A 25 8.58 6.63 -2.89
C ARG A 25 9.95 6.86 -3.52
N GLU A 26 10.53 8.03 -3.28
CA GLU A 26 11.91 8.36 -3.64
C GLU A 26 12.89 7.79 -2.60
N HIS A 27 13.02 6.47 -2.56
CA HIS A 27 13.87 5.78 -1.58
C HIS A 27 14.37 4.42 -2.13
N ARG A 28 15.30 3.75 -1.45
CA ARG A 28 15.73 2.37 -1.84
C ARG A 28 14.55 1.38 -1.86
N TYR A 29 13.68 1.48 -0.85
CA TYR A 29 12.37 0.83 -0.82
C TYR A 29 11.36 1.80 -1.45
N ASN A 30 11.12 1.66 -2.75
CA ASN A 30 10.38 2.64 -3.56
C ASN A 30 8.95 2.23 -3.93
N LEU A 31 8.47 1.06 -3.50
CA LEU A 31 7.06 0.69 -3.53
C LEU A 31 6.63 0.23 -2.15
N TRP A 32 5.53 0.81 -1.67
CA TRP A 32 4.96 0.57 -0.35
C TRP A 32 3.49 0.29 -0.53
N PHE A 33 3.02 -0.83 -0.02
CA PHE A 33 1.61 -1.18 -0.08
C PHE A 33 1.11 -1.64 1.28
N VAL A 34 -0.20 -1.52 1.48
CA VAL A 34 -0.89 -2.03 2.65
C VAL A 34 -1.81 -3.14 2.19
N MET A 35 -1.66 -4.31 2.81
CA MET A 35 -2.50 -5.48 2.59
C MET A 35 -3.24 -5.84 3.88
N THR A 36 -4.53 -6.16 3.76
CA THR A 36 -5.34 -6.64 4.87
C THR A 36 -5.96 -8.01 4.55
N ALA A 37 -6.29 -8.75 5.61
CA ALA A 37 -6.97 -10.04 5.54
C ALA A 37 -7.88 -10.21 6.77
N ALA A 38 -8.66 -11.29 6.80
CA ALA A 38 -9.55 -11.57 7.93
C ALA A 38 -8.78 -11.95 9.21
N ASP A 39 -7.62 -12.60 9.05
CA ASP A 39 -6.73 -13.04 10.12
C ASP A 39 -5.27 -13.07 9.62
N GLU A 40 -4.34 -13.23 10.55
CA GLU A 40 -2.90 -13.26 10.28
C GLU A 40 -2.48 -14.42 9.37
N GLY A 41 -3.07 -15.61 9.53
CA GLY A 41 -2.75 -16.76 8.68
C GLY A 41 -3.13 -16.53 7.22
N GLN A 42 -4.30 -15.94 6.97
CA GLN A 42 -4.70 -15.55 5.63
C GLN A 42 -3.82 -14.43 5.07
N LEU A 43 -3.37 -13.49 5.90
CA LEU A 43 -2.46 -12.42 5.48
C LEU A 43 -1.12 -13.00 5.02
N GLU A 44 -0.51 -13.89 5.80
CA GLU A 44 0.77 -14.52 5.47
C GLU A 44 0.68 -15.30 4.16
N VAL A 45 -0.37 -16.10 3.96
CA VAL A 45 -0.59 -16.84 2.69
C VAL A 45 -0.68 -15.90 1.49
N ARG A 46 -1.33 -14.74 1.62
CA ARG A 46 -1.44 -13.76 0.53
C ARG A 46 -0.11 -13.04 0.26
N LEU A 47 0.63 -12.71 1.31
CA LEU A 47 1.96 -12.11 1.18
C LEU A 47 2.94 -13.09 0.53
N ASP A 48 2.94 -14.36 0.93
CA ASP A 48 3.75 -15.42 0.32
C ASP A 48 3.41 -15.60 -1.17
N ALA A 49 2.11 -15.61 -1.51
CA ALA A 49 1.67 -15.73 -2.90
C ALA A 49 2.12 -14.54 -3.76
N LEU A 50 1.99 -13.31 -3.23
CA LEU A 50 2.44 -12.10 -3.91
C LEU A 50 3.97 -12.04 -4.05
N GLU A 51 4.71 -12.42 -3.01
CA GLU A 51 6.16 -12.52 -3.03
C GLU A 51 6.65 -13.51 -4.11
N ALA A 52 5.97 -14.66 -4.24
CA ALA A 52 6.23 -15.65 -5.26
C ALA A 52 5.91 -15.15 -6.68
N GLU A 53 4.77 -14.46 -6.87
CA GLU A 53 4.38 -13.90 -8.18
C GLU A 53 5.35 -12.80 -8.64
N LEU A 54 5.82 -11.96 -7.73
CA LEU A 54 6.77 -10.88 -8.03
C LEU A 54 8.21 -11.39 -8.23
N GLY A 55 8.54 -12.57 -7.71
CA GLY A 55 9.89 -13.11 -7.72
C GLY A 55 10.91 -12.23 -6.98
N GLN A 56 10.45 -11.40 -6.04
CA GLN A 56 11.26 -10.46 -5.27
C GLN A 56 10.85 -10.50 -3.80
N PRO A 57 11.81 -10.42 -2.86
CA PRO A 57 11.47 -10.45 -1.45
C PRO A 57 10.70 -9.20 -1.00
N LEU A 58 9.73 -9.40 -0.13
CA LEU A 58 8.93 -8.38 0.52
C LEU A 58 9.47 -8.10 1.92
N LEU A 59 9.63 -6.82 2.25
CA LEU A 59 9.87 -6.39 3.62
C LEU A 59 8.52 -6.27 4.34
N ARG A 60 8.22 -7.19 5.26
CA ARG A 60 6.97 -7.20 6.05
C ARG A 60 7.12 -6.32 7.29
N LEU A 61 6.24 -5.34 7.43
CA LEU A 61 6.23 -4.37 8.55
C LEU A 61 4.83 -4.36 9.18
N PRO A 62 4.51 -5.33 10.06
CA PRO A 62 3.19 -5.41 10.67
C PRO A 62 2.95 -4.20 11.60
N MET A 63 1.72 -3.71 11.60
CA MET A 63 1.30 -2.69 12.55
C MET A 63 1.18 -3.33 13.95
N LEU A 64 2.07 -2.95 14.86
CA LEU A 64 2.05 -3.45 16.25
C LEU A 64 1.06 -2.68 17.12
N GLU A 65 0.96 -1.37 16.88
CA GLU A 65 0.08 -0.47 17.62
C GLU A 65 -0.39 0.66 16.68
N GLY A 66 -1.69 0.97 16.74
CA GLY A 66 -2.29 2.02 15.93
C GLY A 66 -2.35 3.34 16.71
N PHE A 67 -1.65 4.35 16.22
CA PHE A 67 -1.78 5.72 16.71
C PHE A 67 -2.59 6.53 15.70
N HIS A 68 -3.65 7.18 16.17
CA HIS A 68 -4.51 8.00 15.31
C HIS A 68 -4.10 9.47 15.39
N ILE A 69 -3.96 10.08 14.22
CA ILE A 69 -3.76 11.52 14.06
C ILE A 69 -4.89 12.01 13.16
N ASP A 70 -5.56 13.09 13.56
CA ASP A 70 -6.53 13.76 12.72
C ASP A 70 -5.77 14.55 11.62
N LEU A 71 -5.99 14.15 10.37
CA LEU A 71 -5.37 14.76 9.19
C LEU A 71 -6.39 15.57 8.38
N SER A 72 -7.56 15.88 8.95
CA SER A 72 -8.54 16.71 8.29
C SER A 72 -7.98 18.12 8.03
N PHE A 73 -8.19 18.61 6.82
CA PHE A 73 -7.91 19.99 6.48
C PHE A 73 -9.19 20.81 6.66
N PRO A 74 -9.12 22.04 7.22
CA PRO A 74 -10.24 22.95 7.19
C PRO A 74 -10.48 23.36 5.73
N ILE A 75 -11.51 22.81 5.11
CA ILE A 75 -11.92 23.18 3.75
C ILE A 75 -13.01 24.27 3.88
N PRO A 76 -12.81 25.48 3.33
CA PRO A 76 -13.83 26.53 3.32
C PRO A 76 -14.87 26.22 2.24
N TRP A 77 -15.75 25.25 2.50
CA TRP A 77 -16.77 24.80 1.55
C TRP A 77 -17.67 25.94 1.03
N ALA A 78 -18.01 26.91 1.89
CA ALA A 78 -18.82 28.07 1.53
C ALA A 78 -18.19 28.98 0.46
N GLU A 79 -16.86 28.97 0.32
CA GLU A 79 -16.12 29.74 -0.70
C GLU A 79 -15.96 28.96 -2.01
N LEU A 80 -16.02 27.62 -1.95
CA LEU A 80 -15.90 26.74 -3.11
C LEU A 80 -17.25 26.45 -3.80
N GLU A 81 -18.36 26.65 -3.09
CA GLU A 81 -19.74 26.48 -3.61
C GLU A 81 -20.37 27.79 -4.12
N ALA A 82 -19.62 28.90 -4.14
CA ALA A 82 -20.09 30.15 -4.75
C ALA A 82 -20.22 29.97 -6.29
N PRO A 83 -21.34 30.40 -6.91
CA PRO A 83 -21.60 30.22 -8.34
C PRO A 83 -20.66 31.01 -9.26
#